data_AF-A0A6A7GGL7-F1
#
_entry.id   AF-A0A6A7GGL7-F1
#
_cell.length_a   1.000
_cell.length_b   1.000
_cell.length_c   1.000
_cell.angle_alpha   90.00
_cell.angle_beta   90.00
_cell.angle_gamma   90.00
#
_symmetry.space_group_name_H-M   'P 1'
#
loop_
_entity.id
_entity.type
_entity.pdbx_description
1 polymer ?
#
loop_
_entity_poly.entity_id
_entity_poly.type
_entity_poly.pdbx_seq_one_letter_code
_entity_poly.pdbx_strand_id
1 'polypeptide(L)'
;GGRNLEAVKIIDRFNFENITTKIVTDDGSVGIKENTVEMLKKVLKENKIDIIYTCGPQGMMEAVAKVAQSNDIRCQISLEERMACGIKACVGCSILTKKGMKKVCYDGPVFESTDIVGLDITDPNGGSC
;
A
#
# COMPACT_ATOMS: atom_id res chain seq x y z
N GLY A 1 -7.37 3.26 -7.05
CA GLY A 1 -8.79 3.29 -6.62
C GLY A 1 -9.06 4.56 -5.84
N GLY A 2 -10.31 4.95 -5.70
CA GLY A 2 -10.70 6.10 -4.89
C GLY A 2 -12.12 5.97 -4.37
N ARG A 3 -12.51 6.84 -3.45
CA ARG A 3 -13.87 6.79 -2.88
C ARG A 3 -14.94 7.21 -3.90
N ASN A 4 -14.61 8.17 -4.77
CA ASN A 4 -15.50 8.76 -5.77
C ASN A 4 -14.70 9.42 -6.92
N LEU A 5 -15.40 9.98 -7.91
CA LEU A 5 -14.87 10.72 -9.06
C LEU A 5 -13.85 11.79 -8.63
N GLU A 6 -14.18 12.60 -7.62
CA GLU A 6 -13.31 13.69 -7.15
C GLU A 6 -11.96 13.18 -6.64
N ALA A 7 -11.97 12.04 -5.93
CA ALA A 7 -10.75 11.42 -5.41
C ALA A 7 -9.84 10.85 -6.51
N VAL A 8 -10.38 10.59 -7.71
CA VAL A 8 -9.64 10.00 -8.84
C VAL A 8 -9.34 10.98 -9.96
N LYS A 9 -9.75 12.25 -9.88
CA LYS A 9 -9.42 13.28 -10.91
C LYS A 9 -7.93 13.43 -11.19
N ILE A 10 -7.08 13.10 -10.22
CA ILE A 10 -5.62 13.15 -10.42
C ILE A 10 -5.15 12.20 -11.54
N ILE A 11 -5.92 11.15 -11.85
CA ILE A 11 -5.64 10.17 -12.91
C ILE A 11 -5.51 10.86 -14.28
N ASP A 12 -6.22 11.97 -14.52
CA ASP A 12 -6.16 12.74 -15.77
C ASP A 12 -4.75 13.33 -16.04
N ARG A 13 -3.87 13.37 -15.02
CA ARG A 13 -2.48 13.83 -15.15
C ARG A 13 -1.48 12.72 -15.48
N PHE A 14 -1.93 11.47 -15.54
CA PHE A 14 -1.06 10.32 -15.81
C PHE A 14 -1.27 9.82 -17.25
N ASN A 15 -0.18 9.38 -17.90
CA ASN A 15 -0.26 8.69 -19.19
C ASN A 15 -0.24 7.17 -18.97
N PHE A 16 -1.28 6.48 -19.45
CA PHE A 16 -1.45 5.04 -19.33
C PHE A 16 -1.40 4.28 -20.67
N GLU A 17 -0.93 4.90 -21.77
CA GLU A 17 -0.96 4.30 -23.13
C GLU A 17 -0.36 2.90 -23.24
N ASN A 18 0.63 2.56 -22.40
CA ASN A 18 1.30 1.25 -22.39
C ASN A 18 1.05 0.45 -21.11
N ILE A 19 0.00 0.79 -20.35
CA ILE A 19 -0.28 0.20 -19.04
C ILE A 19 -1.74 -0.22 -18.98
N THR A 20 -1.97 -1.52 -18.76
CA THR A 20 -3.31 -2.03 -18.48
C THR A 20 -3.81 -1.45 -17.17
N THR A 21 -4.73 -0.49 -17.27
CA THR A 21 -5.21 0.29 -16.13
C THR A 21 -6.63 -0.09 -15.77
N LYS A 22 -6.88 -0.42 -14.51
CA LYS A 22 -8.22 -0.65 -13.96
C LYS A 22 -8.52 0.42 -12.92
N ILE A 23 -9.48 1.30 -13.23
CA ILE A 23 -9.95 2.34 -12.31
C ILE A 23 -11.13 1.77 -11.52
N VAL A 24 -11.06 1.90 -10.20
CA VAL A 24 -12.07 1.42 -9.26
C VAL A 24 -12.49 2.54 -8.34
N THR A 25 -13.80 2.69 -8.11
CA THR A 25 -14.33 3.56 -7.06
C THR A 25 -15.31 2.83 -6.15
N ASP A 26 -15.31 3.19 -4.87
CA ASP A 26 -16.19 2.56 -3.88
C ASP A 26 -17.69 2.82 -4.19
N ASP A 27 -18.00 4.01 -4.70
CA ASP A 27 -19.36 4.44 -5.05
C ASP A 27 -19.80 4.04 -6.48
N GLY A 28 -18.86 3.70 -7.36
CA GLY A 28 -19.11 3.43 -8.78
C GLY A 28 -19.25 4.66 -9.68
N SER A 29 -18.92 5.87 -9.18
CA SER A 29 -18.97 7.10 -9.97
C SER A 29 -18.06 7.11 -11.19
N VAL A 30 -16.94 6.38 -11.16
CA VAL A 30 -16.02 6.19 -12.31
C VAL A 30 -15.45 4.79 -12.32
N GLY A 31 -15.36 4.19 -13.50
CA GLY A 31 -14.77 2.87 -13.67
C GLY A 31 -15.63 1.79 -13.03
N ILE A 32 -14.99 0.86 -12.30
CA ILE A 32 -15.66 -0.30 -11.72
C ILE A 32 -16.05 0.01 -10.26
N LYS A 33 -17.31 -0.26 -9.89
CA LYS A 33 -17.79 -0.14 -8.52
C LYS A 33 -17.26 -1.28 -7.64
N GLU A 34 -16.09 -1.10 -7.04
CA GLU A 34 -15.45 -2.15 -6.24
C GLU A 34 -14.31 -1.59 -5.37
N ASN A 35 -13.94 -2.34 -4.32
CA ASN A 35 -12.76 -2.05 -3.53
C ASN A 35 -11.47 -2.47 -4.27
N THR A 36 -10.41 -1.68 -4.14
CA THR A 36 -9.10 -1.96 -4.75
C THR A 36 -8.55 -3.35 -4.44
N VAL A 37 -8.75 -3.85 -3.22
CA VAL A 37 -8.28 -5.18 -2.78
C VAL A 37 -9.07 -6.30 -3.48
N GLU A 38 -10.37 -6.13 -3.69
CA GLU A 38 -11.19 -7.11 -4.41
C GLU A 38 -10.84 -7.14 -5.90
N MET A 39 -10.59 -5.97 -6.50
CA MET A 39 -10.10 -5.89 -7.87
C MET A 39 -8.73 -6.58 -8.02
N LEU A 40 -7.81 -6.41 -7.05
CA LEU A 40 -6.53 -7.12 -7.04
C LEU A 40 -6.73 -8.64 -7.04
N LYS A 41 -7.61 -9.17 -6.17
CA LYS A 41 -7.90 -10.62 -6.14
C LYS A 41 -8.41 -11.16 -7.48
N LYS A 42 -9.21 -10.38 -8.21
CA LYS A 42 -9.68 -10.78 -9.55
C LYS A 42 -8.52 -10.78 -10.57
N VAL A 43 -7.66 -9.76 -10.55
CA VAL A 43 -6.48 -9.70 -11.44
C VAL A 43 -5.56 -10.90 -11.22
N LEU A 44 -5.34 -11.29 -9.96
CA LEU A 44 -4.50 -12.44 -9.59
C LEU A 44 -5.06 -13.79 -10.06
N LYS A 45 -6.38 -13.92 -10.27
CA LYS A 45 -6.98 -15.15 -10.82
C LYS A 45 -6.73 -15.31 -12.31
N GLU A 46 -6.59 -14.20 -13.02
CA GLU A 46 -6.48 -14.16 -14.48
C GLU A 46 -5.02 -14.04 -14.96
N ASN A 47 -4.11 -13.57 -14.10
CA ASN A 47 -2.75 -13.21 -14.48
C ASN A 47 -1.75 -13.75 -13.46
N LYS A 48 -0.59 -14.20 -13.96
CA LYS A 48 0.57 -14.47 -13.11
C LYS A 48 1.30 -13.16 -12.85
N ILE A 49 1.45 -12.80 -11.58
CA ILE A 49 2.10 -11.56 -11.14
C ILE A 49 3.33 -11.90 -10.32
N ASP A 50 4.48 -11.31 -10.67
CA ASP A 50 5.74 -11.56 -9.98
C ASP A 50 5.93 -10.66 -8.74
N ILE A 51 5.42 -9.44 -8.79
CA ILE A 51 5.54 -8.45 -7.71
C ILE A 51 4.35 -7.50 -7.66
N ILE A 52 3.96 -7.12 -6.45
CA ILE A 52 2.92 -6.14 -6.16
C ILE A 52 3.56 -4.91 -5.51
N TYR A 53 3.20 -3.73 -6.00
CA TYR A 53 3.56 -2.45 -5.38
C TYR A 53 2.28 -1.77 -4.89
N THR A 54 2.28 -1.27 -3.66
CA THR A 54 1.11 -0.60 -3.10
C THR A 54 1.48 0.65 -2.31
N CYS A 55 0.63 1.66 -2.42
CA CYS A 55 0.67 2.89 -1.66
C CYS A 55 -0.77 3.33 -1.40
N GLY A 56 -1.04 3.88 -0.22
CA GLY A 56 -2.34 4.41 0.13
C GLY A 56 -2.65 4.21 1.62
N PRO A 57 -3.92 4.24 2.02
CA PRO A 57 -4.31 4.10 3.42
C PRO A 57 -3.76 2.81 4.02
N GLN A 58 -3.32 2.87 5.28
CA GLN A 58 -2.70 1.74 5.97
C GLN A 58 -3.52 0.46 5.82
N GLY A 59 -4.81 0.46 6.19
CA GLY A 59 -5.68 -0.73 6.07
C GLY A 59 -5.80 -1.30 4.65
N MET A 60 -5.63 -0.48 3.60
CA MET A 60 -5.55 -0.98 2.22
C MET A 60 -4.23 -1.71 1.97
N MET A 61 -3.11 -1.14 2.41
CA MET A 61 -1.78 -1.76 2.25
C MET A 61 -1.69 -3.07 3.02
N GLU A 62 -2.24 -3.16 4.22
CA GLU A 62 -2.32 -4.39 5.01
C GLU A 62 -3.11 -5.48 4.28
N ALA A 63 -4.27 -5.13 3.74
CA ALA A 63 -5.11 -6.06 3.00
C ALA A 63 -4.42 -6.55 1.70
N VAL A 64 -3.71 -5.66 0.99
CA VAL A 64 -2.89 -6.04 -0.17
C VAL A 64 -1.73 -6.94 0.23
N ALA A 65 -1.03 -6.64 1.33
CA ALA A 65 0.06 -7.46 1.85
C ALA A 65 -0.41 -8.88 2.21
N LYS A 66 -1.59 -9.02 2.84
CA LYS A 66 -2.23 -10.32 3.14
C LYS A 66 -2.56 -11.11 1.88
N VAL A 67 -3.14 -10.44 0.88
CA VAL A 67 -3.46 -11.07 -0.41
C VAL A 67 -2.16 -11.54 -1.09
N ALA A 68 -1.12 -10.72 -1.10
CA ALA A 68 0.16 -11.07 -1.69
C ALA A 68 0.82 -12.28 -0.99
N GLN A 69 0.87 -12.25 0.35
CA GLN A 69 1.40 -13.34 1.16
C GLN A 69 0.65 -14.65 0.93
N SER A 70 -0.69 -14.60 0.87
CA SER A 70 -1.52 -15.79 0.64
C SER A 70 -1.32 -16.42 -0.74
N ASN A 71 -0.78 -15.67 -1.71
CA ASN A 71 -0.50 -16.15 -3.06
C ASN A 71 1.02 -16.36 -3.30
N ASP A 72 1.85 -16.24 -2.26
CA ASP A 72 3.31 -16.30 -2.35
C ASP A 72 3.92 -15.31 -3.37
N ILE A 73 3.35 -14.09 -3.42
CA ILE A 73 3.79 -13.02 -4.32
C ILE A 73 4.57 -11.99 -3.52
N ARG A 74 5.70 -11.54 -4.05
CA ARG A 74 6.51 -10.46 -3.46
C ARG A 74 5.71 -9.16 -3.44
N CYS A 75 5.75 -8.43 -2.33
CA CYS A 75 4.97 -7.20 -2.17
C CYS A 75 5.79 -6.11 -1.50
N GLN A 76 5.83 -4.94 -2.13
CA GLN A 76 6.44 -3.74 -1.58
C GLN A 76 5.37 -2.71 -1.24
N ILE A 77 5.50 -2.14 -0.05
CA ILE A 77 4.55 -1.16 0.47
C ILE A 77 5.27 0.16 0.73
N SER A 78 4.66 1.26 0.30
CA SER A 78 5.13 2.60 0.60
C SER A 78 4.45 3.11 1.85
N LEU A 79 5.16 3.08 2.98
CA LEU A 79 4.63 3.51 4.26
C LEU A 79 4.53 5.04 4.35
N GLU A 80 3.43 5.48 4.96
CA GLU A 80 3.24 6.85 5.39
C GLU A 80 3.28 6.86 6.92
N GLU A 81 4.18 7.65 7.49
CA GLU A 81 4.32 7.80 8.94
C GLU A 81 4.38 9.26 9.33
N ARG A 82 4.14 9.57 10.61
CA ARG A 82 4.25 10.94 11.09
C ARG A 82 5.71 11.40 11.06
N MET A 83 6.02 12.25 10.10
CA MET A 83 7.35 12.82 9.93
C MET A 83 7.41 14.22 10.56
N ALA A 84 8.39 14.43 11.44
CA ALA A 84 8.74 15.77 11.94
C ALA A 84 9.90 16.38 11.14
N CYS A 85 11.09 15.75 11.17
CA CYS A 85 12.27 16.32 10.52
C CYS A 85 12.46 15.92 9.05
N GLY A 86 11.97 14.74 8.63
CA GLY A 86 12.18 14.21 7.27
C GLY A 86 13.63 13.83 6.89
N ILE A 87 14.62 14.00 7.78
CA ILE A 87 16.06 13.88 7.45
C ILE A 87 16.83 12.93 8.39
N LYS A 88 16.15 11.92 8.95
CA LYS A 88 16.72 10.96 9.93
C LYS A 88 17.18 11.55 11.28
N ALA A 89 17.05 12.86 11.50
CA ALA A 89 17.47 13.51 12.75
C ALA A 89 16.56 13.14 13.95
N CYS A 90 15.25 13.31 13.80
CA CYS A 90 14.27 12.94 14.81
C CYS A 90 13.94 11.43 14.79
N VAL A 91 13.11 10.96 15.72
CA VAL A 91 12.65 9.57 15.82
C VAL A 91 11.16 9.37 15.51
N GLY A 92 10.43 10.42 15.09
CA GLY A 92 8.97 10.36 14.92
C GLY A 92 8.45 9.40 13.85
N CYS A 93 9.25 9.07 12.82
CA CYS A 93 8.85 8.13 11.76
C CYS A 93 9.58 6.79 11.88
N SER A 94 9.82 6.34 13.12
CA SER A 94 10.51 5.08 13.37
C SER A 94 9.52 3.92 13.32
N ILE A 95 9.90 2.85 12.62
CA ILE A 95 9.14 1.62 12.49
C ILE A 95 10.00 0.44 12.91
N LEU A 96 9.36 -0.64 13.37
CA LEU A 96 10.03 -1.89 13.69
C LEU A 96 10.05 -2.80 12.46
N THR A 97 11.25 -3.25 12.08
CA THR A 97 11.45 -4.26 11.04
C THR A 97 12.12 -5.50 11.63
N LYS A 98 12.16 -6.61 10.88
CA LYS A 98 12.92 -7.81 11.28
C LYS A 98 14.41 -7.54 11.44
N LYS A 99 14.92 -6.46 10.85
CA LYS A 99 16.31 -5.99 10.95
C LYS A 99 16.50 -4.91 12.03
N GLY A 100 15.53 -4.73 12.92
CA GLY A 100 15.53 -3.71 13.97
C GLY A 100 14.80 -2.43 13.57
N MET A 101 14.99 -1.38 14.36
CA MET A 101 14.33 -0.08 14.13
C MET A 101 14.86 0.61 12.87
N LYS A 102 13.95 1.09 12.04
CA LYS A 102 14.23 1.85 10.80
C LYS A 102 13.44 3.15 10.80
N LYS A 103 13.87 4.16 10.05
CA LYS A 103 13.16 5.44 9.90
C LYS A 103 12.60 5.57 8.49
N VAL A 104 11.27 5.72 8.37
CA VAL A 104 10.58 5.79 7.07
C VAL A 104 11.13 6.90 6.18
N CYS A 105 11.44 8.07 6.74
CA CYS A 105 11.96 9.21 5.97
C CYS A 105 13.35 9.01 5.33
N TYR A 106 14.12 8.00 5.75
CA TYR A 106 15.50 7.81 5.28
C TYR A 106 15.79 6.38 4.86
N ASP A 107 15.40 5.41 5.68
CA ASP A 107 15.56 3.98 5.37
C ASP A 107 14.43 3.46 4.45
N GLY A 108 13.32 4.21 4.35
CA GLY A 108 12.16 3.93 3.49
C GLY A 108 12.00 4.92 2.33
N PRO A 109 10.76 5.29 1.95
CA PRO A 109 9.48 4.89 2.52
C PRO A 109 8.99 3.50 2.08
N VAL A 110 9.67 2.91 1.10
CA VAL A 110 9.29 1.61 0.51
C VAL A 110 9.99 0.48 1.26
N PHE A 111 9.21 -0.48 1.73
CA PHE A 111 9.70 -1.67 2.42
C PHE A 111 9.04 -2.93 1.85
N GLU A 112 9.70 -4.08 2.00
CA GLU A 112 9.05 -5.36 1.75
C GLU A 112 7.98 -5.60 2.81
N SER A 113 6.78 -6.02 2.38
CA SER A 113 5.64 -6.25 3.29
C SER A 113 5.96 -7.27 4.38
N THR A 114 6.87 -8.21 4.08
CA THR A 114 7.30 -9.26 4.99
C THR A 114 8.39 -8.83 5.98
N ASP A 115 8.99 -7.64 5.82
CA ASP A 115 10.06 -7.14 6.70
C ASP A 115 9.50 -6.32 7.88
N ILE A 116 8.29 -5.78 7.75
CA ILE A 116 7.66 -4.94 8.77
C ILE A 116 7.01 -5.81 9.85
N VAL A 117 7.27 -5.44 11.11
CA VAL A 117 6.65 -6.08 12.28
C VAL A 117 5.40 -5.29 12.65
N GLY A 118 4.28 -5.97 12.93
CA GLY A 118 3.06 -5.30 13.36
C GLY A 118 2.30 -4.60 12.23
N LEU A 119 2.51 -5.00 10.97
CA LEU A 119 1.70 -4.54 9.84
C LEU A 119 0.21 -4.89 10.00
N ASP A 120 -0.19 -5.68 11.00
CA ASP A 120 -1.59 -6.06 11.26
C ASP A 120 -2.19 -5.28 12.43
N ILE A 121 -3.33 -4.60 12.21
CA ILE A 121 -4.15 -3.92 13.24
C ILE A 121 -4.56 -4.85 14.42
N THR A 122 -4.43 -6.17 14.29
CA THR A 122 -4.76 -7.13 15.36
C THR A 122 -3.72 -7.23 16.47
N ASP A 123 -2.60 -6.50 16.42
CA ASP A 123 -1.74 -6.34 17.60
C ASP A 123 -2.41 -5.32 18.56
N PRO A 124 -2.83 -5.73 19.78
CA PRO A 124 -3.39 -4.83 20.78
C PRO A 124 -2.40 -3.76 21.27
N ASN A 125 -1.13 -3.82 20.84
CA ASN A 125 -0.12 -2.80 21.10
C ASN A 125 0.10 -1.83 19.92
N GLY A 126 -0.75 -1.87 18.88
CA GLY A 126 -0.93 -0.80 17.88
C GLY A 126 0.36 -0.03 17.56
N GLY A 127 1.34 -0.73 16.99
CA GLY A 127 2.70 -0.22 16.88
C GLY A 127 2.90 0.79 15.74
N SER A 128 2.52 2.04 15.96
CA SER A 128 3.49 3.12 15.72
C SER A 128 4.06 3.46 17.10
N CYS A 129 5.37 3.36 17.27
CA CYS A 129 6.02 3.73 18.54
C CYS A 129 5.61 5.13 19.01
#